data_AF-R7JBV3-F1
#
_entry.id   AF-R7JBV3-F1
#
_cell.length_a   1.000
_cell.length_b   1.000
_cell.length_c   1.000
_cell.angle_alpha   90.00
_cell.angle_beta   90.00
_cell.angle_gamma   90.00
#
_symmetry.space_group_name_H-M   'P 1'
#
loop_
_entity.id
_entity.type
_entity.pdbx_description
1 polymer ?
#
loop_
_entity_poly.entity_id
_entity_poly.type
_entity_poly.pdbx_seq_one_letter_code
_entity_poly.pdbx_strand_id
1 'polypeptide(L)'
;MRVPAITLNNFTNINQNKKKINQNTYFLHSYINSLSSVYYVPFTSIANSAKLRTLFHYGLPCMYSGIEMIDPKMVTKMLKNNTFRQPASRVIEVLTPYEKSITGTEAKVFEIIKEAAQNSPDKNLHELMQEIAPRFKKRLRKKQNPIFEELTEASHKLPDKYRYKFKQFMDNTNKKLNDEPVIVPFSSYEFKYKLEKIKADIQKGEDIKAIKVMDKLIKEANKFTNSTTANTIGRQKNTLSFLYKIFKHSVLKENTALNNLFNTSKSRLNKESTVIPFNRKSFIYDLSKLIQDIPDQQLQEKMISIAQKLPTSKESTSAYILKVLPDSSEKIGYRLLWPSIASVEHIYPKSCGGPDLMYNFGGACCRENTERQNIDFMKQLKRCPQTKENCQKYIDKLIELANSGVFAKHNINVKYILDFKNTIYRQSRKTLNLDISKLKPELLNINNCKKNA
;
A
#
# COMPACT_ATOMS: atom_id res chain seq x y z
N MET A 1 4.64 5.60 -33.67
CA MET A 1 5.03 5.93 -32.28
C MET A 1 4.86 4.68 -31.42
N ARG A 2 5.96 4.02 -31.02
CA ARG A 2 5.92 2.86 -30.11
C ARG A 2 5.62 3.42 -28.70
N VAL A 3 4.59 2.91 -28.03
CA VAL A 3 4.28 3.23 -26.63
C VAL A 3 4.65 2.00 -25.79
N PRO A 4 5.79 1.98 -25.09
CA PRO A 4 6.18 0.87 -24.22
C PRO A 4 5.52 0.96 -22.84
N ALA A 5 5.11 -0.21 -22.34
CA ALA A 5 4.19 -0.51 -21.24
C ALA A 5 4.44 0.15 -19.87
N ILE A 6 3.34 0.44 -19.16
CA ILE A 6 3.27 0.64 -17.70
C ILE A 6 3.76 -0.63 -17.01
N THR A 7 4.86 -0.55 -16.25
CA THR A 7 5.42 -1.69 -15.51
C THR A 7 4.96 -1.69 -14.05
N LEU A 8 4.43 -2.84 -13.63
CA LEU A 8 4.38 -3.33 -12.26
C LEU A 8 4.70 -4.82 -12.32
N ASN A 9 5.98 -5.16 -12.31
CA ASN A 9 6.40 -6.55 -12.23
C ASN A 9 6.64 -6.93 -10.78
N ASN A 10 6.04 -8.05 -10.39
CA ASN A 10 6.70 -9.10 -9.63
C ASN A 10 6.25 -10.44 -10.22
N PHE A 11 7.19 -11.18 -10.81
CA PHE A 11 7.15 -12.64 -10.85
C PHE A 11 8.55 -13.14 -10.53
N THR A 12 8.66 -13.80 -9.38
CA THR A 12 9.78 -14.67 -9.01
C THR A 12 9.63 -16.00 -9.75
N ASN A 13 10.56 -16.32 -10.63
CA ASN A 13 11.02 -17.69 -10.86
C ASN A 13 12.46 -17.62 -11.36
N ILE A 14 13.40 -17.92 -10.46
CA ILE A 14 14.83 -17.99 -10.73
C ILE A 14 15.10 -19.41 -11.21
N ASN A 15 15.44 -19.57 -12.49
CA ASN A 15 16.34 -20.63 -12.90
C ASN A 15 17.66 -19.99 -13.30
N GLN A 16 18.71 -20.51 -12.66
CA GLN A 16 20.06 -19.99 -12.68
C GLN A 16 20.67 -20.12 -14.08
N ASN A 17 21.21 -19.03 -14.60
CA ASN A 17 22.46 -19.10 -15.36
C ASN A 17 23.20 -17.77 -15.25
N LYS A 18 24.42 -17.85 -14.71
CA LYS A 18 25.32 -16.73 -14.42
C LYS A 18 25.76 -16.05 -15.72
N LYS A 19 25.28 -14.84 -15.97
CA LYS A 19 26.00 -13.81 -16.75
C LYS A 19 26.04 -12.52 -15.93
N LYS A 20 27.22 -11.90 -15.88
CA LYS A 20 27.51 -10.64 -15.16
C LYS A 20 26.48 -9.56 -15.54
N ILE A 21 25.70 -9.10 -14.58
CA ILE A 21 24.74 -7.98 -14.74
C ILE A 21 25.32 -6.74 -14.03
N ASN A 22 25.32 -5.62 -14.76
CA ASN A 22 25.82 -4.30 -14.35
C ASN A 22 25.15 -3.76 -13.08
N GLN A 23 25.98 -3.19 -12.18
CA GLN A 23 25.61 -2.64 -10.87
C GLN A 23 24.58 -1.48 -10.92
N ASN A 24 24.42 -0.78 -12.05
CA ASN A 24 23.49 0.36 -12.18
C ASN A 24 21.99 -0.02 -12.25
N THR A 25 21.65 -1.30 -12.43
CA THR A 25 20.25 -1.75 -12.39
C THR A 25 19.67 -1.84 -10.97
N TYR A 26 20.51 -1.86 -9.93
CA TYR A 26 20.06 -1.95 -8.53
C TYR A 26 19.47 -0.65 -7.98
N PHE A 27 19.87 0.52 -8.51
CA PHE A 27 19.38 1.81 -8.00
C PHE A 27 17.93 2.11 -8.42
N LEU A 28 17.50 1.67 -9.61
CA LEU A 28 16.12 1.85 -10.07
C LEU A 28 15.14 0.80 -9.52
N HIS A 29 15.61 -0.41 -9.20
CA HIS A 29 14.73 -1.56 -8.92
C HIS A 29 14.20 -1.60 -7.48
N SER A 30 14.91 -1.01 -6.51
CA SER A 30 14.57 -1.11 -5.08
C SER A 30 13.38 -0.24 -4.64
N TYR A 31 13.02 0.81 -5.39
CA TYR A 31 12.01 1.79 -4.97
C TYR A 31 10.59 1.55 -5.53
N ILE A 32 10.43 0.62 -6.46
CA ILE A 32 9.18 0.46 -7.24
C ILE A 32 8.18 -0.50 -6.56
N ASN A 33 8.59 -1.24 -5.53
CA ASN A 33 7.82 -2.33 -4.91
C ASN A 33 6.65 -1.95 -3.97
N SER A 34 6.11 -0.73 -4.02
CA SER A 34 4.91 -0.39 -3.23
C SER A 34 3.83 0.34 -4.04
N LEU A 35 3.14 -0.42 -4.89
CA LEU A 35 1.82 0.01 -5.34
C LEU A 35 0.78 -0.36 -4.28
N SER A 36 0.69 0.45 -3.21
CA SER A 36 -0.45 0.37 -2.30
C SER A 36 -1.68 1.03 -2.95
N SER A 37 -2.28 0.29 -3.87
CA SER A 37 -3.73 0.12 -3.73
C SER A 37 -3.86 -0.58 -2.39
N VAL A 38 -4.34 0.14 -1.38
CA VAL A 38 -4.77 -0.48 -0.13
C VAL A 38 -6.01 -1.27 -0.53
N TYR A 39 -5.77 -2.46 -1.07
CA TYR A 39 -6.75 -3.51 -1.05
C TYR A 39 -7.04 -3.78 0.43
N TYR A 40 -8.30 -4.02 0.75
CA TYR A 40 -8.67 -4.69 1.98
C TYR A 40 -7.76 -5.92 2.06
N VAL A 41 -6.72 -5.87 2.89
CA VAL A 41 -5.87 -7.03 3.11
C VAL A 41 -6.74 -7.93 3.97
N PRO A 42 -7.30 -9.02 3.43
CA PRO A 42 -7.86 -10.02 4.32
C PRO A 42 -6.70 -10.40 5.22
N PHE A 43 -6.88 -10.37 6.54
CA PHE A 43 -5.87 -10.82 7.48
C PHE A 43 -5.67 -12.31 7.25
N THR A 44 -4.92 -12.68 6.21
CA THR A 44 -4.58 -14.05 5.88
C THR A 44 -3.81 -14.55 7.08
N SER A 45 -4.41 -15.52 7.75
CA SER A 45 -3.91 -16.16 8.94
C SER A 45 -2.51 -16.68 8.65
N ILE A 46 -1.49 -16.08 9.26
CA ILE A 46 -0.31 -16.87 9.61
C ILE A 46 -0.86 -17.92 10.59
N ALA A 47 -0.96 -19.18 10.15
CA ALA A 47 -1.67 -20.25 10.85
C ALA A 47 -1.23 -20.36 12.32
N ASN A 48 0.05 -20.11 12.58
CA ASN A 48 0.65 -20.23 13.91
C ASN A 48 0.62 -18.95 14.76
N SER A 49 0.06 -17.85 14.24
CA SER A 49 0.07 -16.52 14.91
C SER A 49 -1.17 -16.22 15.74
N ALA A 50 -2.16 -17.11 15.78
CA ALA A 50 -3.46 -16.88 16.41
C ALA A 50 -3.34 -16.47 17.89
N LYS A 51 -2.39 -17.06 18.62
CA LYS A 51 -2.12 -16.72 20.02
C LYS A 51 -1.66 -15.27 20.18
N LEU A 52 -0.69 -14.83 19.36
CA LEU A 52 -0.23 -13.44 19.40
C LEU A 52 -1.35 -12.46 19.03
N ARG A 53 -2.14 -12.79 18.01
CA ARG A 53 -3.26 -11.93 17.58
C ARG A 53 -4.29 -11.67 18.68
N THR A 54 -4.45 -12.62 19.60
CA THR A 54 -5.34 -12.47 20.76
C THR A 54 -4.86 -11.37 21.71
N LEU A 55 -3.55 -11.16 21.80
CA LEU A 55 -2.95 -10.13 22.67
C LEU A 55 -3.16 -8.71 22.14
N PHE A 56 -3.44 -8.52 20.86
CA PHE A 56 -3.70 -7.18 20.29
C PHE A 56 -4.94 -6.51 20.88
N HIS A 57 -5.92 -7.30 21.31
CA HIS A 57 -7.10 -6.80 22.03
C HIS A 57 -6.75 -6.13 23.37
N TYR A 58 -5.58 -6.43 23.93
CA TYR A 58 -5.14 -5.99 25.25
C TYR A 58 -4.13 -4.83 25.19
N GLY A 59 -4.19 -4.01 24.14
CA GLY A 59 -3.36 -2.80 24.02
C GLY A 59 -1.86 -3.11 23.88
N LEU A 60 -1.51 -4.16 23.14
CA LEU A 60 -0.11 -4.49 22.89
C LEU A 60 0.54 -3.40 22.01
N PRO A 61 1.66 -2.77 22.42
CA PRO A 61 2.32 -1.76 21.61
C PRO A 61 3.05 -2.40 20.43
N CYS A 62 3.41 -1.59 19.43
CA CYS A 62 4.27 -2.01 18.33
C CYS A 62 5.72 -2.10 18.81
N MET A 63 6.40 -3.21 18.52
CA MET A 63 7.79 -3.40 18.96
C MET A 63 8.79 -2.43 18.30
N TYR A 64 8.42 -1.81 17.16
CA TYR A 64 9.26 -0.84 16.46
C TYR A 64 8.97 0.60 16.88
N SER A 65 7.69 1.01 16.89
CA SER A 65 7.28 2.40 17.12
C SER A 65 6.78 2.70 18.53
N GLY A 66 6.48 1.68 19.34
CA GLY A 66 5.92 1.83 20.69
C GLY A 66 4.45 2.27 20.71
N ILE A 67 3.84 2.53 19.56
CA ILE A 67 2.44 2.93 19.42
C ILE A 67 1.54 1.74 19.82
N GLU A 68 0.54 2.00 20.65
CA GLU A 68 -0.50 1.00 20.96
C GLU A 68 -1.23 0.59 19.68
N MET A 69 -1.19 -0.70 19.35
CA MET A 69 -1.74 -1.19 18.10
C MET A 69 -3.25 -1.36 18.18
N ILE A 70 -3.94 -1.04 17.09
CA ILE A 70 -5.39 -1.23 16.97
C ILE A 70 -5.67 -2.68 16.60
N ASP A 71 -6.50 -3.37 17.37
CA ASP A 71 -6.92 -4.75 17.06
C ASP A 71 -7.62 -4.82 15.68
N PRO A 72 -7.09 -5.61 14.72
CA PRO A 72 -7.72 -5.93 13.44
C PRO A 72 -9.21 -6.27 13.52
N LYS A 73 -9.63 -6.98 14.57
CA LYS A 73 -11.03 -7.39 14.77
C LYS A 73 -11.95 -6.19 15.01
N MET A 74 -11.47 -5.15 15.69
CA MET A 74 -12.24 -3.93 15.91
C MET A 74 -12.48 -3.18 14.60
N VAL A 75 -11.44 -3.01 13.78
CA VAL A 75 -11.58 -2.36 12.47
C VAL A 75 -12.47 -3.18 11.54
N THR A 76 -12.35 -4.51 11.57
CA THR A 76 -13.23 -5.41 10.80
C THR A 76 -14.70 -5.25 11.22
N LYS A 77 -14.97 -5.13 12.52
CA LYS A 77 -16.32 -4.87 13.05
C LYS A 77 -16.85 -3.52 12.59
N MET A 78 -16.04 -2.46 12.64
CA MET A 78 -16.41 -1.13 12.15
C MET A 78 -16.80 -1.15 10.66
N LEU A 79 -16.04 -1.86 9.84
CA LEU A 79 -16.35 -2.02 8.40
C LEU A 79 -17.65 -2.78 8.18
N LYS A 80 -17.84 -3.93 8.86
CA LYS A 80 -19.08 -4.73 8.74
C LYS A 80 -20.32 -3.95 9.18
N ASN A 81 -20.17 -3.08 10.18
CA ASN A 81 -21.27 -2.27 10.71
C ASN A 81 -21.48 -0.96 9.92
N ASN A 82 -20.78 -0.78 8.79
CA ASN A 82 -20.81 0.47 8.00
C ASN A 82 -20.51 1.73 8.84
N THR A 83 -19.73 1.61 9.92
CA THR A 83 -19.48 2.71 10.87
C THR A 83 -18.99 3.95 10.16
N PHE A 84 -18.05 3.80 9.22
CA PHE A 84 -17.46 4.93 8.50
C PHE A 84 -18.39 5.57 7.45
N ARG A 85 -19.56 4.99 7.17
CA ARG A 85 -20.59 5.61 6.31
C ARG A 85 -21.54 6.52 7.10
N GLN A 86 -21.51 6.44 8.42
CA GLN A 86 -22.33 7.26 9.30
C GLN A 86 -21.88 8.73 9.26
N PRO A 87 -22.69 9.66 9.81
CA PRO A 87 -22.29 11.05 9.99
C PRO A 87 -20.92 11.18 10.67
N ALA A 88 -20.15 12.20 10.27
CA ALA A 88 -18.79 12.39 10.72
C ALA A 88 -18.69 12.56 12.23
N SER A 89 -19.67 13.21 12.87
CA SER A 89 -19.75 13.33 14.34
C SER A 89 -19.68 11.96 15.02
N ARG A 90 -20.48 11.00 14.53
CA ARG A 90 -20.49 9.63 15.04
C ARG A 90 -19.21 8.86 14.72
N VAL A 91 -18.64 9.07 13.53
CA VAL A 91 -17.36 8.46 13.17
C VAL A 91 -16.25 8.94 14.09
N ILE A 92 -16.18 10.24 14.36
CA ILE A 92 -15.17 10.83 15.24
C ILE A 92 -15.29 10.25 16.65
N GLU A 93 -16.50 10.17 17.21
CA GLU A 93 -16.73 9.57 18.52
C GLU A 93 -16.20 8.13 18.61
N VAL A 94 -16.44 7.32 17.57
CA VAL A 94 -15.93 5.93 17.50
C VAL A 94 -14.41 5.88 17.35
N LEU A 95 -13.80 6.89 16.74
CA LEU A 95 -12.35 6.96 16.52
C LEU A 95 -11.58 7.57 17.69
N THR A 96 -12.22 8.36 18.56
CA THR A 96 -11.60 9.02 19.72
C THR A 96 -10.77 8.06 20.59
N PRO A 97 -11.23 6.84 20.93
CA PRO A 97 -10.41 5.91 21.72
C PRO A 97 -9.07 5.52 21.06
N TYR A 98 -8.97 5.66 19.74
CA TYR A 98 -7.79 5.28 18.95
C TYR A 98 -6.91 6.49 18.55
N GLU A 99 -7.22 7.69 19.03
CA GLU A 99 -6.57 8.93 18.61
C GLU A 99 -5.04 8.88 18.80
N LYS A 100 -4.56 8.34 19.93
CA LYS A 100 -3.13 8.15 20.21
C LYS A 100 -2.44 7.20 19.21
N SER A 101 -3.22 6.31 18.59
CA SER A 101 -2.74 5.37 17.57
C SER A 101 -2.81 5.97 16.16
N ILE A 102 -3.59 7.03 15.91
CA ILE A 102 -3.60 7.72 14.63
C ILE A 102 -2.40 8.67 14.60
N THR A 103 -1.38 8.36 13.78
CA THR A 103 -0.08 9.07 13.81
C THR A 103 0.36 9.61 12.46
N GLY A 104 1.27 10.59 12.49
CA GLY A 104 1.88 11.16 11.28
C GLY A 104 0.93 12.05 10.49
N THR A 105 0.85 11.85 9.18
CA THR A 105 -0.02 12.66 8.30
C THR A 105 -1.50 12.37 8.56
N GLU A 106 -1.84 11.13 8.89
CA GLU A 106 -3.19 10.70 9.23
C GLU A 106 -3.73 11.41 10.46
N ALA A 107 -2.90 11.65 11.48
CA ALA A 107 -3.28 12.43 12.66
C ALA A 107 -3.68 13.85 12.26
N LYS A 108 -2.84 14.51 11.44
CA LYS A 108 -3.14 15.87 10.94
C LYS A 108 -4.43 15.91 10.12
N VAL A 109 -4.69 14.88 9.31
CA VAL A 109 -5.94 14.78 8.54
C VAL A 109 -7.13 14.51 9.46
N PHE A 110 -6.98 13.68 10.49
CA PHE A 110 -8.02 13.43 11.47
C PHE A 110 -8.40 14.71 12.23
N GLU A 111 -7.42 15.54 12.63
CA GLU A 111 -7.69 16.87 13.21
C GLU A 111 -8.50 17.76 12.26
N ILE A 112 -8.11 17.84 10.99
CA ILE A 112 -8.83 18.63 9.99
C ILE A 112 -10.27 18.13 9.81
N ILE A 113 -10.47 16.81 9.84
CA ILE A 113 -11.80 16.20 9.77
C ILE A 113 -12.62 16.55 11.02
N LYS A 114 -12.02 16.52 12.23
CA LYS A 114 -12.68 16.93 13.48
C LYS A 114 -13.15 18.38 13.42
N GLU A 115 -12.27 19.30 13.00
CA GLU A 115 -12.60 20.72 12.81
C GLU A 115 -13.73 20.91 11.77
N ALA A 116 -13.68 20.20 10.65
CA ALA A 116 -14.71 20.28 9.62
C ALA A 116 -16.06 19.73 10.11
N ALA A 117 -16.05 18.63 10.84
CA ALA A 117 -17.26 18.00 11.38
C ALA A 117 -17.95 18.85 12.46
N GLN A 118 -17.23 19.74 13.16
CA GLN A 118 -17.87 20.71 14.06
C GLN A 118 -18.82 21.65 13.30
N ASN A 119 -18.48 22.00 12.07
CA ASN A 119 -19.27 22.91 11.22
C ASN A 119 -20.29 22.17 10.33
N SER A 120 -20.11 20.87 10.13
CA SER A 120 -20.99 20.03 9.29
C SER A 120 -21.07 18.60 9.84
N PRO A 121 -21.70 18.40 11.02
CA PRO A 121 -21.65 17.13 11.75
C PRO A 121 -22.38 15.99 11.03
N ASP A 122 -23.39 16.32 10.22
CA ASP A 122 -24.26 15.36 9.54
C ASP A 122 -23.66 14.80 8.25
N LYS A 123 -22.65 15.50 7.68
CA LYS A 123 -21.93 15.03 6.49
C LYS A 123 -21.12 13.79 6.84
N ASN A 124 -21.03 12.86 5.90
CA ASN A 124 -20.14 11.71 6.03
C ASN A 124 -18.67 12.09 5.67
N LEU A 125 -17.72 11.19 5.93
CA LEU A 125 -16.30 11.47 5.67
C LEU A 125 -16.00 11.87 4.23
N HIS A 126 -16.63 11.26 3.23
CA HIS A 126 -16.38 11.58 1.82
C HIS A 126 -16.81 13.01 1.49
N GLU A 127 -17.99 13.42 1.95
CA GLU A 127 -18.52 14.78 1.74
C GLU A 127 -17.64 15.83 2.42
N LEU A 128 -17.22 15.60 3.67
CA LEU A 128 -16.28 16.49 4.35
C LEU A 128 -14.95 16.61 3.59
N MET A 129 -14.43 15.49 3.06
CA MET A 129 -13.20 15.50 2.27
C MET A 129 -13.34 16.34 1.00
N GLN A 130 -14.50 16.30 0.33
CA GLN A 130 -14.80 17.16 -0.83
C GLN A 130 -14.85 18.63 -0.45
N GLU A 131 -15.46 18.97 0.69
CA GLU A 131 -15.58 20.34 1.16
C GLU A 131 -14.21 20.98 1.48
N ILE A 132 -13.32 20.24 2.15
CA ILE A 132 -12.00 20.78 2.50
C ILE A 132 -11.02 20.80 1.31
N ALA A 133 -11.24 19.94 0.30
CA ALA A 133 -10.30 19.71 -0.79
C ALA A 133 -9.82 20.97 -1.54
N PRO A 134 -10.67 21.97 -1.87
CA PRO A 134 -10.24 23.16 -2.60
C PRO A 134 -9.09 23.92 -1.92
N ARG A 135 -9.16 24.08 -0.59
CA ARG A 135 -8.11 24.74 0.22
C ARG A 135 -6.79 23.99 0.11
N PHE A 136 -6.83 22.65 0.20
CA PHE A 136 -5.64 21.81 0.14
C PHE A 136 -5.10 21.64 -1.28
N LYS A 137 -5.95 21.69 -2.31
CA LYS A 137 -5.55 21.76 -3.71
C LYS A 137 -4.69 23.01 -3.96
N LYS A 138 -5.16 24.18 -3.54
CA LYS A 138 -4.40 25.45 -3.66
C LYS A 138 -3.05 25.38 -2.94
N ARG A 139 -3.03 24.86 -1.71
CA ARG A 139 -1.78 24.69 -0.93
C ARG A 139 -0.79 23.73 -1.60
N LEU A 140 -1.26 22.62 -2.16
CA LEU A 140 -0.39 21.68 -2.85
C LEU A 140 0.20 22.29 -4.12
N ARG A 141 -0.60 23.00 -4.91
CA ARG A 141 -0.13 23.67 -6.13
C ARG A 141 0.98 24.68 -5.86
N LYS A 142 0.84 25.50 -4.79
CA LYS A 142 1.92 26.41 -4.36
C LYS A 142 3.27 25.71 -4.12
N LYS A 143 3.26 24.45 -3.65
CA LYS A 143 4.49 23.67 -3.44
C LYS A 143 5.00 22.99 -4.72
N GLN A 144 4.12 22.70 -5.67
CA GLN A 144 4.46 21.97 -6.89
C GLN A 144 4.90 22.88 -8.02
N ASN A 145 4.33 24.09 -8.14
CA ASN A 145 4.63 25.01 -9.23
C ASN A 145 6.13 25.32 -9.36
N PRO A 146 6.87 25.67 -8.28
CA PRO A 146 8.32 25.93 -8.40
C PRO A 146 9.11 24.72 -8.91
N ILE A 147 8.66 23.51 -8.60
CA ILE A 147 9.31 22.26 -9.03
C ILE A 147 9.05 22.03 -10.53
N PHE A 148 7.83 22.30 -11.00
CA PHE A 148 7.50 22.20 -12.42
C PHE A 148 8.18 23.30 -13.24
N GLU A 149 8.36 24.49 -12.69
CA GLU A 149 9.16 25.57 -13.28
C GLU A 149 10.64 25.15 -13.40
N GLU A 150 11.24 24.61 -12.34
CA GLU A 150 12.62 24.10 -12.34
C GLU A 150 12.81 22.97 -13.38
N LEU A 151 11.82 22.08 -13.53
CA LEU A 151 11.81 21.05 -14.58
C LEU A 151 11.72 21.63 -15.98
N THR A 152 10.89 22.67 -16.16
CA THR A 152 10.72 23.35 -17.45
C THR A 152 12.01 24.03 -17.86
N GLU A 153 12.69 24.71 -16.93
CA GLU A 153 13.98 25.33 -17.17
C GLU A 153 15.06 24.29 -17.53
N ALA A 154 15.14 23.19 -16.77
CA ALA A 154 16.06 22.10 -17.09
C ALA A 154 15.81 21.51 -18.50
N SER A 155 14.55 21.49 -18.94
CA SER A 155 14.17 20.95 -20.25
C SER A 155 14.73 21.74 -21.44
N HIS A 156 15.16 22.99 -21.24
CA HIS A 156 15.79 23.80 -22.29
C HIS A 156 17.12 23.24 -22.78
N LYS A 157 17.78 22.41 -21.97
CA LYS A 157 19.03 21.72 -22.32
C LYS A 157 18.80 20.38 -23.02
N LEU A 158 17.55 19.94 -23.18
CA LEU A 158 17.24 18.71 -23.90
C LEU A 158 17.45 18.89 -25.40
N PRO A 159 17.91 17.85 -26.13
CA PRO A 159 17.89 17.87 -27.59
C PRO A 159 16.47 18.04 -28.12
N ASP A 160 16.31 18.67 -29.29
CA ASP A 160 15.00 19.09 -29.84
C ASP A 160 13.94 17.98 -29.85
N LYS A 161 14.35 16.77 -30.26
CA LYS A 161 13.50 15.56 -30.27
C LYS A 161 12.86 15.27 -28.91
N TYR A 162 13.57 15.54 -27.81
CA TYR A 162 13.11 15.33 -26.45
C TYR A 162 12.38 16.56 -25.90
N ARG A 163 12.83 17.76 -26.24
CA ARG A 163 12.22 19.03 -25.80
C ARG A 163 10.75 19.12 -26.23
N TYR A 164 10.44 18.77 -27.49
CA TYR A 164 9.05 18.75 -27.97
C TYR A 164 8.17 17.75 -27.21
N LYS A 165 8.68 16.53 -26.99
CA LYS A 165 7.95 15.50 -26.23
C LYS A 165 7.75 15.92 -24.78
N PHE A 166 8.76 16.54 -24.17
CA PHE A 166 8.69 17.05 -22.80
C PHE A 166 7.60 18.12 -22.68
N LYS A 167 7.51 19.04 -23.65
CA LYS A 167 6.42 20.02 -23.70
C LYS A 167 5.04 19.35 -23.72
N GLN A 168 4.81 18.39 -24.62
CA GLN A 168 3.54 17.64 -24.66
C GLN A 168 3.24 16.90 -23.34
N PHE A 169 4.27 16.35 -22.71
CA PHE A 169 4.17 15.68 -21.42
C PHE A 169 3.78 16.66 -20.30
N MET A 170 4.35 17.86 -20.28
CA MET A 170 4.00 18.91 -19.32
C MET A 170 2.60 19.49 -19.58
N ASP A 171 2.20 19.68 -20.83
CA ASP A 171 0.84 20.11 -21.18
C ASP A 171 -0.20 19.11 -20.66
N ASN A 172 0.02 17.81 -20.87
CA ASN A 172 -0.84 16.75 -20.33
C ASN A 172 -0.81 16.70 -18.79
N THR A 173 0.33 17.03 -18.19
CA THR A 173 0.47 17.12 -16.73
C THR A 173 -0.35 18.28 -16.18
N ASN A 174 -0.28 19.47 -16.80
CA ASN A 174 -1.06 20.64 -16.42
C ASN A 174 -2.56 20.37 -16.49
N LYS A 175 -3.03 19.70 -17.55
CA LYS A 175 -4.44 19.26 -17.63
C LYS A 175 -4.86 18.41 -16.43
N LYS A 176 -4.06 17.40 -16.07
CA LYS A 176 -4.31 16.54 -14.89
C LYS A 176 -4.21 17.30 -13.56
N LEU A 177 -3.43 18.38 -13.50
CA LEU A 177 -3.33 19.24 -12.33
C LEU A 177 -4.56 20.17 -12.19
N ASN A 178 -5.23 20.49 -13.29
CA ASN A 178 -6.38 21.38 -13.31
C ASN A 178 -7.72 20.63 -13.38
N ASP A 179 -7.71 19.30 -13.31
CA ASP A 179 -8.89 18.44 -13.50
C ASP A 179 -9.52 18.62 -14.90
N GLU A 180 -8.70 18.97 -15.89
CA GLU A 180 -9.12 19.05 -17.28
C GLU A 180 -9.13 17.66 -17.94
N PRO A 181 -10.06 17.40 -18.87
CA PRO A 181 -10.12 16.12 -19.58
C PRO A 181 -8.85 15.81 -20.37
N VAL A 182 -8.34 14.59 -20.23
CA VAL A 182 -7.19 14.06 -20.97
C VAL A 182 -7.55 12.78 -21.70
N ILE A 183 -6.90 12.52 -22.83
CA ILE A 183 -7.02 11.25 -23.54
C ILE A 183 -5.97 10.29 -22.98
N VAL A 184 -6.43 9.15 -22.44
CA VAL A 184 -5.52 8.07 -22.03
C VAL A 184 -5.48 7.00 -23.10
N PRO A 185 -4.28 6.66 -23.63
CA PRO A 185 -4.17 5.63 -24.63
C PRO A 185 -4.55 4.26 -24.06
N PHE A 186 -5.21 3.43 -24.87
CA PHE A 186 -5.44 2.04 -24.53
C PHE A 186 -4.11 1.26 -24.52
N SER A 187 -3.91 0.46 -23.47
CA SER A 187 -2.78 -0.44 -23.30
C SER A 187 -3.29 -1.86 -23.15
N SER A 188 -3.00 -2.71 -24.14
CA SER A 188 -3.35 -4.14 -24.09
C SER A 188 -2.68 -4.87 -22.93
N TYR A 189 -1.46 -4.46 -22.57
CA TYR A 189 -0.77 -4.97 -21.40
C TYR A 189 -1.50 -4.61 -20.09
N GLU A 190 -1.90 -3.35 -19.92
CA GLU A 190 -2.65 -2.91 -18.73
C GLU A 190 -3.99 -3.65 -18.62
N PHE A 191 -4.68 -3.85 -19.75
CA PHE A 191 -5.91 -4.63 -19.82
C PHE A 191 -5.70 -6.07 -19.33
N LYS A 192 -4.73 -6.78 -19.91
CA LYS A 192 -4.39 -8.17 -19.53
C LYS A 192 -4.04 -8.27 -18.05
N TYR A 193 -3.21 -7.36 -17.55
CA TYR A 193 -2.83 -7.31 -16.14
C TYR A 193 -4.02 -7.13 -15.21
N LYS A 194 -4.93 -6.19 -15.52
CA LYS A 194 -6.15 -5.98 -14.73
C LYS A 194 -7.08 -7.19 -14.79
N LEU A 195 -7.18 -7.82 -15.96
CA LEU A 195 -8.00 -9.02 -16.16
C LEU A 195 -7.48 -10.20 -15.32
N GLU A 196 -6.16 -10.42 -15.27
CA GLU A 196 -5.52 -11.44 -14.42
C GLU A 196 -5.74 -11.19 -12.92
N LYS A 197 -5.70 -9.93 -12.49
CA LYS A 197 -6.03 -9.59 -11.09
C LYS A 197 -7.46 -9.96 -10.74
N ILE A 198 -8.41 -9.61 -11.61
CA ILE A 198 -9.82 -9.95 -11.41
C ILE A 198 -10.00 -11.47 -11.39
N LYS A 199 -9.27 -12.21 -12.24
CA LYS A 199 -9.26 -13.68 -12.22
C LYS A 199 -8.82 -14.23 -10.86
N ALA A 200 -7.71 -13.73 -10.32
CA ALA A 200 -7.20 -14.17 -9.02
C ALA A 200 -8.19 -13.94 -7.88
N ASP A 201 -9.01 -12.88 -7.95
CA ASP A 201 -10.07 -12.64 -6.97
C ASP A 201 -11.27 -13.57 -7.16
N ILE A 202 -11.70 -13.82 -8.40
CA ILE A 202 -12.79 -14.77 -8.70
C ILE A 202 -12.42 -16.20 -8.29
N GLN A 203 -11.16 -16.61 -8.48
CA GLN A 203 -10.68 -17.95 -8.11
C GLN A 203 -10.80 -18.25 -6.61
N LYS A 204 -10.83 -17.22 -5.74
CA LYS A 204 -11.04 -17.40 -4.30
C LYS A 204 -12.47 -17.82 -3.93
N GLY A 205 -13.44 -17.57 -4.81
CA GLY A 205 -14.85 -17.90 -4.59
C GLY A 205 -15.25 -19.31 -5.03
N GLU A 206 -14.30 -20.12 -5.52
CA GLU A 206 -14.48 -21.53 -5.92
C GLU A 206 -15.58 -21.83 -6.98
N ASP A 207 -16.15 -20.81 -7.65
CA ASP A 207 -17.12 -21.01 -8.74
C ASP A 207 -16.44 -21.47 -10.04
N ILE A 208 -16.56 -22.76 -10.34
CA ILE A 208 -16.01 -23.41 -11.53
C ILE A 208 -16.48 -22.75 -12.85
N LYS A 209 -17.75 -22.32 -12.93
CA LYS A 209 -18.28 -21.70 -14.16
C LYS A 209 -17.65 -20.32 -14.37
N ALA A 210 -17.55 -19.53 -13.31
CA ALA A 210 -16.86 -18.24 -13.34
C ALA A 210 -15.37 -18.38 -13.73
N ILE A 211 -14.67 -19.37 -13.16
CA ILE A 211 -13.27 -19.66 -13.49
C ILE A 211 -13.10 -19.98 -14.98
N LYS A 212 -13.93 -20.88 -15.54
CA LYS A 212 -13.88 -21.23 -16.97
C LYS A 212 -14.11 -20.02 -17.88
N VAL A 213 -15.03 -19.12 -17.51
CA VAL A 213 -15.27 -17.88 -18.26
C VAL A 213 -14.02 -16.99 -18.22
N MET A 214 -13.38 -16.84 -17.05
CA MET A 214 -12.15 -16.05 -16.94
C MET A 214 -11.01 -16.62 -17.78
N ASP A 215 -10.83 -17.95 -17.79
CA ASP A 215 -9.82 -18.60 -18.64
C ASP A 215 -10.05 -18.31 -20.13
N LYS A 216 -11.33 -18.35 -20.56
CA LYS A 216 -11.70 -17.97 -21.94
C LYS A 216 -11.41 -16.51 -22.23
N LEU A 217 -11.74 -15.59 -21.31
CA LEU A 217 -11.45 -14.16 -21.46
C LEU A 217 -9.94 -13.88 -21.53
N ILE A 218 -9.12 -14.55 -20.70
CA ILE A 218 -7.66 -14.42 -20.75
C ILE A 218 -7.10 -14.92 -22.08
N LYS A 219 -7.55 -16.10 -22.54
CA LYS A 219 -7.14 -16.68 -23.83
C LYS A 219 -7.43 -15.71 -24.99
N GLU A 220 -8.63 -15.14 -25.00
CA GLU A 220 -9.04 -14.20 -26.04
C GLU A 220 -8.34 -12.84 -25.94
N ALA A 221 -8.03 -12.37 -24.72
CA ALA A 221 -7.24 -11.16 -24.51
C ALA A 221 -5.83 -11.28 -25.08
N ASN A 222 -5.27 -12.49 -25.19
CA ASN A 222 -3.96 -12.69 -25.83
C ASN A 222 -3.93 -12.31 -27.31
N LYS A 223 -5.09 -12.19 -27.97
CA LYS A 223 -5.21 -11.72 -29.35
C LYS A 223 -5.04 -10.19 -29.50
N PHE A 224 -4.97 -9.43 -28.41
CA PHE A 224 -4.62 -8.01 -28.50
C PHE A 224 -3.22 -7.83 -29.09
N THR A 225 -3.07 -6.85 -29.99
CA THR A 225 -1.77 -6.41 -30.47
C THR A 225 -0.93 -5.78 -29.37
N ASN A 226 0.40 -5.84 -29.49
CA ASN A 226 1.31 -5.28 -28.48
C ASN A 226 1.35 -3.75 -28.45
N SER A 227 0.87 -3.07 -29.51
CA SER A 227 0.81 -1.62 -29.57
C SER A 227 -0.52 -1.12 -30.12
N THR A 228 -0.94 0.05 -29.62
CA THR A 228 -2.12 0.79 -30.09
C THR A 228 -1.68 1.92 -31.01
N THR A 229 -1.86 1.71 -32.31
CA THR A 229 -1.57 2.68 -33.38
C THR A 229 -2.80 2.87 -34.25
N ALA A 230 -2.76 3.83 -35.19
CA ALA A 230 -3.83 4.01 -36.17
C ALA A 230 -4.18 2.71 -36.92
N ASN A 231 -3.17 1.88 -37.22
CA ASN A 231 -3.35 0.64 -37.99
C ASN A 231 -3.84 -0.53 -37.13
N THR A 232 -3.63 -0.51 -35.81
CA THR A 232 -4.03 -1.63 -34.92
C THR A 232 -5.30 -1.36 -34.14
N ILE A 233 -5.76 -0.09 -34.05
CA ILE A 233 -6.90 0.29 -33.21
C ILE A 233 -8.20 -0.44 -33.60
N GLY A 234 -8.46 -0.64 -34.89
CA GLY A 234 -9.63 -1.38 -35.37
C GLY A 234 -9.63 -2.84 -34.91
N ARG A 235 -8.50 -3.53 -35.07
CA ARG A 235 -8.34 -4.92 -34.58
C ARG A 235 -8.54 -5.00 -33.07
N GLN A 236 -7.99 -4.06 -32.31
CA GLN A 236 -8.17 -4.04 -30.85
C GLN A 236 -9.61 -3.77 -30.43
N LYS A 237 -10.34 -2.89 -31.13
CA LYS A 237 -11.78 -2.69 -30.91
C LYS A 237 -12.57 -3.97 -31.16
N ASN A 238 -12.25 -4.70 -32.22
CA ASN A 238 -12.89 -5.98 -32.53
C ASN A 238 -12.61 -7.04 -31.44
N THR A 239 -11.36 -7.17 -31.00
CA THR A 239 -10.98 -8.06 -29.90
C THR A 239 -11.73 -7.72 -28.61
N LEU A 240 -11.79 -6.42 -28.24
CA LEU A 240 -12.50 -6.00 -27.04
C LEU A 240 -14.02 -6.26 -27.15
N SER A 241 -14.61 -6.02 -28.32
CA SER A 241 -16.03 -6.29 -28.57
C SER A 241 -16.35 -7.79 -28.42
N PHE A 242 -15.49 -8.66 -28.96
CA PHE A 242 -15.65 -10.10 -28.82
C PHE A 242 -15.53 -10.57 -27.37
N LEU A 243 -14.53 -10.07 -26.63
CA LEU A 243 -14.39 -10.32 -25.19
C LEU A 243 -15.62 -9.87 -24.40
N TYR A 244 -16.14 -8.68 -24.70
CA TYR A 244 -17.31 -8.13 -24.04
C TYR A 244 -18.57 -8.97 -24.31
N LYS A 245 -18.73 -9.50 -25.53
CA LYS A 245 -19.81 -10.46 -25.85
C LYS A 245 -19.71 -11.72 -25.00
N ILE A 246 -18.52 -12.32 -24.87
CA ILE A 246 -18.30 -13.49 -24.00
C ILE A 246 -18.71 -13.16 -22.56
N PHE A 247 -18.24 -12.02 -22.05
CA PHE A 247 -18.53 -11.56 -20.70
C PHE A 247 -20.04 -11.36 -20.45
N LYS A 248 -20.75 -10.65 -21.34
CA LYS A 248 -22.17 -10.32 -21.15
C LYS A 248 -23.10 -11.54 -21.23
N HIS A 249 -22.72 -12.59 -21.94
CA HIS A 249 -23.47 -13.85 -22.02
C HIS A 249 -23.00 -14.90 -21.00
N SER A 250 -22.25 -14.49 -19.99
CA SER A 250 -21.70 -15.39 -18.97
C SER A 250 -22.32 -15.18 -17.59
N VAL A 251 -22.01 -16.09 -16.67
CA VAL A 251 -22.35 -15.95 -15.24
C VAL A 251 -21.74 -14.71 -14.59
N LEU A 252 -20.71 -14.11 -15.22
CA LEU A 252 -20.01 -12.94 -14.70
C LEU A 252 -20.63 -11.60 -15.15
N LYS A 253 -21.72 -11.57 -15.92
CA LYS A 253 -22.27 -10.36 -16.55
C LYS A 253 -22.49 -9.14 -15.63
N GLU A 254 -22.78 -9.38 -14.35
CA GLU A 254 -23.00 -8.34 -13.32
C GLU A 254 -21.73 -8.01 -12.51
N ASN A 255 -20.58 -8.62 -12.83
CA ASN A 255 -19.34 -8.33 -12.13
C ASN A 255 -18.90 -6.89 -12.39
N THR A 256 -18.91 -6.07 -11.33
CA THR A 256 -18.63 -4.63 -11.39
C THR A 256 -17.20 -4.33 -11.85
N ALA A 257 -16.22 -5.12 -11.40
CA ALA A 257 -14.81 -4.93 -11.78
C ALA A 257 -14.58 -5.19 -13.28
N LEU A 258 -15.19 -6.25 -13.84
CA LEU A 258 -15.15 -6.54 -15.27
C LEU A 258 -15.90 -5.48 -16.08
N ASN A 259 -17.11 -5.10 -15.67
CA ASN A 259 -17.86 -4.03 -16.32
C ASN A 259 -17.02 -2.74 -16.41
N ASN A 260 -16.39 -2.33 -15.30
CA ASN A 260 -15.52 -1.16 -15.26
C ASN A 260 -14.30 -1.31 -16.17
N LEU A 261 -13.66 -2.49 -16.20
CA LEU A 261 -12.51 -2.75 -17.08
C LEU A 261 -12.90 -2.64 -18.55
N PHE A 262 -14.02 -3.25 -18.96
CA PHE A 262 -14.50 -3.20 -20.34
C PHE A 262 -14.91 -1.79 -20.76
N ASN A 263 -15.69 -1.09 -19.93
CA ASN A 263 -16.14 0.27 -20.21
C ASN A 263 -14.97 1.25 -20.34
N THR A 264 -14.03 1.21 -19.40
CA THR A 264 -12.81 2.04 -19.46
C THR A 264 -11.98 1.73 -20.72
N SER A 265 -11.87 0.46 -21.08
CA SER A 265 -11.09 0.05 -22.26
C SER A 265 -11.73 0.48 -23.57
N LYS A 266 -13.06 0.39 -23.65
CA LYS A 266 -13.84 0.86 -24.80
C LYS A 266 -13.66 2.37 -24.97
N SER A 267 -13.82 3.12 -23.89
CA SER A 267 -13.64 4.57 -23.85
C SER A 267 -12.25 5.00 -24.34
N ARG A 268 -11.19 4.35 -23.83
CA ARG A 268 -9.80 4.60 -24.27
C ARG A 268 -9.55 4.23 -25.73
N LEU A 269 -10.10 3.13 -26.23
CA LEU A 269 -10.01 2.75 -27.66
C LEU A 269 -10.79 3.72 -28.56
N ASN A 270 -11.81 4.38 -28.03
CA ASN A 270 -12.56 5.43 -28.71
C ASN A 270 -11.92 6.82 -28.58
N LYS A 271 -10.82 6.95 -27.82
CA LYS A 271 -10.15 8.22 -27.52
C LYS A 271 -11.06 9.24 -26.84
N GLU A 272 -12.03 8.76 -26.08
CA GLU A 272 -12.87 9.61 -25.24
C GLU A 272 -11.99 10.27 -24.16
N SER A 273 -12.27 11.55 -23.89
CA SER A 273 -11.55 12.31 -22.87
C SER A 273 -12.09 11.96 -21.48
N THR A 274 -11.21 11.96 -20.49
CA THR A 274 -11.57 11.63 -19.10
C THR A 274 -10.75 12.48 -18.13
N VAL A 275 -11.37 12.86 -17.01
CA VAL A 275 -10.71 13.59 -15.93
C VAL A 275 -9.95 12.58 -15.07
N ILE A 276 -8.64 12.74 -14.98
CA ILE A 276 -7.78 11.87 -14.16
C ILE A 276 -6.92 12.73 -13.26
N PRO A 277 -6.91 12.45 -11.94
CA PRO A 277 -6.09 13.20 -11.02
C PRO A 277 -4.61 12.99 -11.27
N PHE A 278 -3.82 14.05 -11.08
CA PHE A 278 -2.37 13.95 -11.10
C PHE A 278 -1.83 12.89 -10.13
N ASN A 279 -0.94 12.01 -10.63
CA ASN A 279 -0.26 11.00 -9.83
C ASN A 279 1.25 11.19 -9.92
N ARG A 280 1.89 11.51 -8.78
CA ARG A 280 3.34 11.74 -8.68
C ARG A 280 4.17 10.56 -9.17
N LYS A 281 3.81 9.32 -8.81
CA LYS A 281 4.60 8.14 -9.18
C LYS A 281 4.55 7.91 -10.69
N SER A 282 3.36 8.01 -11.29
CA SER A 282 3.19 7.94 -12.73
C SER A 282 3.94 9.06 -13.44
N PHE A 283 3.89 10.29 -12.92
CA PHE A 283 4.64 11.42 -13.48
C PHE A 283 6.15 11.17 -13.52
N ILE A 284 6.75 10.76 -12.41
CA ILE A 284 8.21 10.50 -12.34
C ILE A 284 8.61 9.37 -13.29
N TYR A 285 7.78 8.33 -13.39
CA TYR A 285 8.01 7.21 -14.29
C TYR A 285 7.90 7.60 -15.77
N ASP A 286 6.87 8.37 -16.12
CA ASP A 286 6.66 8.84 -17.49
C ASP A 286 7.78 9.81 -17.88
N LEU A 287 8.23 10.66 -16.95
CA LEU A 287 9.40 11.52 -17.13
C LEU A 287 10.65 10.69 -17.37
N SER A 288 10.96 9.72 -16.50
CA SER A 288 12.17 8.90 -16.62
C SER A 288 12.24 8.13 -17.92
N LYS A 289 11.10 7.62 -18.40
CA LYS A 289 11.00 7.01 -19.72
C LYS A 289 11.22 7.98 -20.85
N LEU A 290 10.65 9.18 -20.75
CA LEU A 290 10.76 10.19 -21.80
C LEU A 290 12.22 10.57 -22.05
N ILE A 291 13.00 10.69 -20.96
CA ILE A 291 14.40 11.08 -21.00
C ILE A 291 15.37 9.90 -20.86
N GLN A 292 14.91 8.65 -20.99
CA GLN A 292 15.73 7.47 -20.68
C GLN A 292 17.02 7.39 -21.53
N ASP A 293 16.91 7.76 -22.81
CA ASP A 293 17.95 7.61 -23.82
C ASP A 293 18.59 8.97 -24.21
N ILE A 294 18.56 9.96 -23.31
CA ILE A 294 19.27 11.22 -23.57
C ILE A 294 20.79 11.01 -23.41
N PRO A 295 21.64 11.63 -24.27
CA PRO A 295 23.09 11.48 -24.15
C PRO A 295 23.66 12.05 -22.84
N ASP A 296 23.10 13.16 -22.36
CA ASP A 296 23.55 13.83 -21.14
C ASP A 296 22.94 13.17 -19.89
N GLN A 297 23.71 12.28 -19.28
CA GLN A 297 23.32 11.58 -18.06
C GLN A 297 23.20 12.51 -16.85
N GLN A 298 24.01 13.57 -16.76
CA GLN A 298 23.93 14.51 -15.65
C GLN A 298 22.63 15.31 -15.70
N LEU A 299 22.22 15.73 -16.89
CA LEU A 299 20.91 16.36 -17.09
C LEU A 299 19.77 15.39 -16.75
N GLN A 300 19.90 14.12 -17.13
CA GLN A 300 18.92 13.08 -16.81
C GLN A 300 18.72 12.97 -15.30
N GLU A 301 19.81 12.76 -14.56
CA GLU A 301 19.81 12.63 -13.10
C GLU A 301 19.28 13.90 -12.43
N LYS A 302 19.67 15.08 -12.92
CA LYS A 302 19.16 16.36 -12.44
C LYS A 302 17.65 16.46 -12.58
N MET A 303 17.09 16.18 -13.76
CA MET A 303 15.64 16.25 -13.98
C MET A 303 14.87 15.25 -13.08
N ILE A 304 15.40 14.04 -12.90
CA ILE A 304 14.79 13.06 -11.99
C ILE A 304 14.85 13.54 -10.53
N SER A 305 15.99 14.07 -10.09
CA SER A 305 16.17 14.63 -8.75
C SER A 305 15.18 15.78 -8.48
N ILE A 306 15.01 16.70 -9.44
CA ILE A 306 14.01 17.77 -9.34
C ILE A 306 12.60 17.18 -9.18
N ALA A 307 12.21 16.24 -10.04
CA ALA A 307 10.88 15.61 -9.97
C ALA A 307 10.66 14.84 -8.66
N GLN A 308 11.71 14.31 -8.04
CA GLN A 308 11.63 13.64 -6.74
C GLN A 308 11.29 14.60 -5.59
N LYS A 309 11.59 15.90 -5.71
CA LYS A 309 11.18 16.93 -4.73
C LYS A 309 9.66 17.11 -4.63
N LEU A 310 8.89 16.60 -5.60
CA LEU A 310 7.42 16.70 -5.57
C LEU A 310 6.85 16.11 -4.26
N PRO A 311 5.89 16.78 -3.59
CA PRO A 311 5.38 16.33 -2.29
C PRO A 311 4.80 14.91 -2.31
N THR A 312 5.09 14.12 -1.28
CA THR A 312 4.54 12.78 -1.10
C THR A 312 3.33 12.79 -0.15
N SER A 313 2.44 11.80 -0.26
CA SER A 313 1.33 11.66 0.70
C SER A 313 1.80 11.26 2.12
N LYS A 314 3.06 10.85 2.29
CA LYS A 314 3.61 10.50 3.61
C LYS A 314 3.94 11.76 4.41
N GLU A 315 4.38 12.82 3.75
CA GLU A 315 4.93 14.04 4.38
C GLU A 315 4.06 15.29 4.16
N SER A 316 3.17 15.26 3.15
CA SER A 316 2.30 16.39 2.82
C SER A 316 0.84 16.04 3.07
N THR A 317 0.25 16.69 4.07
CA THR A 317 -1.20 16.64 4.36
C THR A 317 -2.05 16.96 3.14
N SER A 318 -1.65 17.98 2.35
CA SER A 318 -2.38 18.33 1.13
C SER A 318 -2.32 17.23 0.07
N ALA A 319 -1.15 16.59 -0.10
CA ALA A 319 -1.02 15.46 -1.03
C ALA A 319 -1.80 14.23 -0.55
N TYR A 320 -1.87 14.01 0.76
CA TYR A 320 -2.69 12.95 1.34
C TYR A 320 -4.18 13.17 1.09
N ILE A 321 -4.71 14.36 1.41
CA ILE A 321 -6.13 14.70 1.23
C ILE A 321 -6.57 14.48 -0.22
N LEU A 322 -5.82 15.01 -1.19
CA LEU A 322 -6.17 14.82 -2.61
C LEU A 322 -6.02 13.37 -3.08
N LYS A 323 -5.12 12.59 -2.48
CA LYS A 323 -4.95 11.16 -2.81
C LYS A 323 -6.17 10.34 -2.37
N VAL A 324 -6.79 10.70 -1.24
CA VAL A 324 -7.93 9.95 -0.68
C VAL A 324 -9.28 10.58 -1.05
N LEU A 325 -9.30 11.75 -1.68
CA LEU A 325 -10.52 12.40 -2.19
C LEU A 325 -11.45 11.48 -3.01
N PRO A 326 -10.96 10.61 -3.92
CA PRO A 326 -11.85 9.71 -4.67
C PRO A 326 -12.27 8.47 -3.86
N ASP A 327 -11.79 8.28 -2.64
CA ASP A 327 -12.11 7.10 -1.82
C ASP A 327 -13.47 7.27 -1.13
N SER A 328 -14.20 6.16 -0.94
CA SER A 328 -15.43 6.13 -0.16
C SER A 328 -15.16 6.41 1.33
N SER A 329 -16.20 6.79 2.07
CA SER A 329 -16.11 7.04 3.51
C SER A 329 -15.50 5.86 4.28
N GLU A 330 -15.87 4.62 3.93
CA GLU A 330 -15.25 3.39 4.48
C GLU A 330 -13.74 3.33 4.29
N LYS A 331 -13.29 3.64 3.08
CA LYS A 331 -11.88 3.56 2.74
C LYS A 331 -11.10 4.72 3.34
N ILE A 332 -11.70 5.90 3.46
CA ILE A 332 -11.13 7.03 4.19
C ILE A 332 -10.93 6.65 5.67
N GLY A 333 -11.99 6.18 6.35
CA GLY A 333 -11.92 5.75 7.75
C GLY A 333 -10.90 4.65 7.99
N TYR A 334 -10.89 3.61 7.14
CA TYR A 334 -9.88 2.55 7.20
C TYR A 334 -8.45 3.09 7.06
N ARG A 335 -8.20 4.03 6.14
CA ARG A 335 -6.87 4.60 5.93
C ARG A 335 -6.35 5.41 7.10
N LEU A 336 -7.22 6.05 7.88
CA LEU A 336 -6.83 6.76 9.09
C LEU A 336 -6.26 5.79 10.13
N LEU A 337 -6.89 4.60 10.27
CA LEU A 337 -6.47 3.59 11.25
C LEU A 337 -5.36 2.67 10.75
N TRP A 338 -5.35 2.37 9.44
CA TRP A 338 -4.47 1.37 8.81
C TRP A 338 -3.03 1.41 9.30
N PRO A 339 -2.37 2.58 9.41
CA PRO A 339 -0.98 2.64 9.85
C PRO A 339 -0.69 1.89 11.14
N SER A 340 -1.62 1.93 12.08
CA SER A 340 -1.45 1.43 13.45
C SER A 340 -2.27 0.19 13.75
N ILE A 341 -2.94 -0.37 12.74
CA ILE A 341 -3.56 -1.70 12.89
C ILE A 341 -2.46 -2.72 13.19
N ALA A 342 -2.75 -3.60 14.15
CA ALA A 342 -1.81 -4.63 14.55
C ALA A 342 -1.59 -5.63 13.41
N SER A 343 -0.33 -5.97 13.20
CA SER A 343 0.12 -7.01 12.28
C SER A 343 1.13 -7.91 12.99
N VAL A 344 1.29 -9.11 12.46
CA VAL A 344 2.27 -10.07 12.96
C VAL A 344 3.51 -9.94 12.08
N GLU A 345 4.64 -9.65 12.72
CA GLU A 345 5.95 -9.50 12.12
C GLU A 345 6.75 -10.79 12.29
N HIS A 346 7.40 -11.27 11.22
CA HIS A 346 8.47 -12.26 11.33
C HIS A 346 9.79 -11.54 11.66
N ILE A 347 10.22 -11.61 12.92
CA ILE A 347 11.41 -10.89 13.41
C ILE A 347 12.63 -11.24 12.54
N TYR A 348 12.83 -12.52 12.25
CA TYR A 348 13.64 -12.98 11.13
C TYR A 348 12.72 -13.21 9.91
N PRO A 349 12.86 -12.46 8.81
CA PRO A 349 11.90 -12.48 7.70
C PRO A 349 11.72 -13.87 7.07
N LYS A 350 10.46 -14.26 6.80
CA LYS A 350 10.14 -15.54 6.15
C LYS A 350 10.82 -15.72 4.79
N SER A 351 10.94 -14.64 4.00
CA SER A 351 11.66 -14.63 2.71
C SER A 351 13.14 -14.97 2.83
N CYS A 352 13.70 -14.89 4.03
CA CYS A 352 15.10 -15.19 4.32
C CYS A 352 15.26 -16.55 5.04
N GLY A 353 14.22 -17.39 5.08
CA GLY A 353 14.24 -18.64 5.86
C GLY A 353 13.74 -18.50 7.29
N GLY A 354 13.09 -17.37 7.61
CA GLY A 354 12.41 -17.12 8.87
C GLY A 354 11.39 -18.21 9.23
N PRO A 355 11.51 -18.84 10.40
CA PRO A 355 10.56 -19.87 10.84
C PRO A 355 9.18 -19.25 11.09
N ASP A 356 8.14 -19.99 10.73
CA ASP A 356 6.74 -19.58 10.87
C ASP A 356 6.18 -20.02 12.24
N LEU A 357 6.88 -19.66 13.31
CA LEU A 357 6.63 -20.12 14.68
C LEU A 357 6.58 -18.94 15.65
N MET A 358 5.83 -19.11 16.74
CA MET A 358 5.54 -18.05 17.73
C MET A 358 6.80 -17.34 18.24
N TYR A 359 7.93 -18.05 18.46
CA TYR A 359 9.17 -17.44 18.94
C TYR A 359 9.75 -16.40 17.97
N ASN A 360 9.42 -16.50 16.68
CA ASN A 360 9.86 -15.58 15.64
C ASN A 360 8.81 -14.50 15.33
N PHE A 361 7.72 -14.44 16.11
CA PHE A 361 6.67 -13.45 15.92
C PHE A 361 6.78 -12.29 16.90
N GLY A 362 6.60 -11.09 16.36
CA GLY A 362 6.41 -9.86 17.12
C GLY A 362 5.16 -9.11 16.66
N GLY A 363 4.60 -8.29 17.54
CA GLY A 363 3.54 -7.36 17.20
C GLY A 363 4.12 -6.08 16.59
N ALA A 364 3.67 -5.75 15.38
CA ALA A 364 4.06 -4.51 14.71
C ALA A 364 2.86 -3.82 14.07
N CYS A 365 2.81 -2.50 14.09
CA CYS A 365 1.89 -1.71 13.30
C CYS A 365 2.03 -2.06 11.80
N CYS A 366 0.92 -2.12 11.05
CA CYS A 366 0.93 -2.42 9.62
C CYS A 366 1.89 -1.53 8.82
N ARG A 367 2.01 -0.23 9.17
CA ARG A 367 2.97 0.68 8.54
C ARG A 367 4.40 0.21 8.76
N GLU A 368 4.79 -0.05 10.00
CA GLU A 368 6.17 -0.44 10.34
C GLU A 368 6.56 -1.76 9.68
N ASN A 369 5.69 -2.76 9.72
CA ASN A 369 5.90 -4.05 9.06
C ASN A 369 6.06 -3.87 7.53
N THR A 370 5.14 -3.12 6.90
CA THR A 370 5.20 -2.83 5.45
C THR A 370 6.47 -2.07 5.06
N GLU A 371 6.89 -1.12 5.90
CA GLU A 371 8.06 -0.28 5.64
C GLU A 371 9.37 -1.02 5.90
N ARG A 372 9.41 -1.95 6.85
CA ARG A 372 10.58 -2.78 7.13
C ARG A 372 10.81 -3.80 6.01
N GLN A 373 9.76 -4.41 5.49
CA GLN A 373 9.89 -5.49 4.50
C GLN A 373 10.80 -6.61 5.04
N ASN A 374 11.82 -7.01 4.27
CA ASN A 374 12.76 -8.07 4.60
C ASN A 374 14.12 -7.55 5.10
N ILE A 375 14.23 -6.27 5.49
CA ILE A 375 15.53 -5.76 5.96
C ILE A 375 15.94 -6.41 7.28
N ASP A 376 17.24 -6.67 7.41
CA ASP A 376 17.85 -7.22 8.61
C ASP A 376 17.55 -6.38 9.86
N PHE A 377 17.42 -7.03 11.02
CA PHE A 377 17.06 -6.35 12.26
C PHE A 377 18.09 -5.29 12.68
N MET A 378 19.39 -5.48 12.41
CA MET A 378 20.39 -4.44 12.68
C MET A 378 20.22 -3.22 11.78
N LYS A 379 19.82 -3.43 10.52
CA LYS A 379 19.48 -2.31 9.63
C LYS A 379 18.24 -1.58 10.12
N GLN A 380 17.25 -2.30 10.65
CA GLN A 380 16.08 -1.70 11.27
C GLN A 380 16.44 -0.90 12.52
N LEU A 381 17.32 -1.41 13.40
CA LEU A 381 17.81 -0.66 14.57
C LEU A 381 18.55 0.63 14.17
N LYS A 382 19.30 0.61 13.07
CA LYS A 382 19.95 1.82 12.54
C LYS A 382 18.94 2.81 11.98
N ARG A 383 17.91 2.33 11.29
CA ARG A 383 16.84 3.15 10.70
C ARG A 383 15.92 3.76 11.74
N CYS A 384 15.57 3.00 12.78
CA CYS A 384 14.69 3.41 13.87
C CYS A 384 15.35 3.05 15.21
N PRO A 385 16.26 3.91 15.72
CA PRO A 385 16.97 3.65 16.97
C PRO A 385 16.06 3.44 18.19
N GLN A 386 14.88 4.07 18.21
CA GLN A 386 13.89 3.89 19.28
C GLN A 386 13.36 2.46 19.38
N THR A 387 13.56 1.62 18.35
CA THR A 387 13.20 0.19 18.40
C THR A 387 13.76 -0.51 19.64
N LYS A 388 14.94 -0.10 20.15
CA LYS A 388 15.51 -0.67 21.38
C LYS A 388 14.58 -0.50 22.58
N GLU A 389 14.17 0.73 22.85
CA GLU A 389 13.25 1.08 23.94
C GLU A 389 11.86 0.50 23.70
N ASN A 390 11.40 0.51 22.44
CA ASN A 390 10.07 0.02 22.10
C ASN A 390 9.95 -1.51 22.19
N CYS A 391 11.04 -2.26 21.96
CA CYS A 391 11.09 -3.69 22.26
C CYS A 391 11.00 -3.96 23.77
N GLN A 392 11.55 -3.07 24.61
CA GLN A 392 11.38 -3.17 26.06
C GLN A 392 9.93 -2.87 26.47
N LYS A 393 9.31 -1.80 25.94
CA LYS A 393 7.88 -1.51 26.18
C LYS A 393 6.99 -2.68 25.75
N TYR A 394 7.32 -3.31 24.63
CA TYR A 394 6.63 -4.50 24.14
C TYR A 394 6.71 -5.66 25.13
N ILE A 395 7.93 -6.02 25.57
CA ILE A 395 8.09 -7.15 26.50
C ILE A 395 7.49 -6.84 27.87
N ASP A 396 7.59 -5.60 28.34
CA ASP A 396 6.97 -5.14 29.60
C ASP A 396 5.45 -5.33 29.54
N LYS A 397 4.81 -4.98 28.43
CA LYS A 397 3.36 -5.23 28.25
C LYS A 397 3.04 -6.73 28.21
N LEU A 398 3.87 -7.56 27.58
CA LEU A 398 3.67 -9.02 27.63
C LEU A 398 3.77 -9.56 29.06
N ILE A 399 4.73 -9.06 29.86
CA ILE A 399 4.90 -9.43 31.26
C ILE A 399 3.68 -9.01 32.09
N GLU A 400 3.18 -7.78 31.91
CA GLU A 400 1.96 -7.29 32.56
C GLU A 400 0.76 -8.21 32.25
N LEU A 401 0.58 -8.59 30.98
CA LEU A 401 -0.49 -9.49 30.53
C LEU A 401 -0.32 -10.92 31.08
N ALA A 402 0.91 -11.41 31.21
CA ALA A 402 1.16 -12.70 31.84
C ALA A 402 0.85 -12.65 33.34
N ASN A 403 1.35 -11.64 34.05
CA ASN A 403 1.19 -11.45 35.49
C ASN A 403 -0.28 -11.23 35.92
N SER A 404 -1.11 -10.68 35.03
CA SER A 404 -2.55 -10.49 35.21
C SER A 404 -3.42 -11.69 34.79
N GLY A 405 -2.81 -12.79 34.34
CA GLY A 405 -3.50 -14.03 33.99
C GLY A 405 -4.09 -14.08 32.58
N VAL A 406 -3.89 -13.05 31.74
CA VAL A 406 -4.38 -13.02 30.34
C VAL A 406 -3.77 -14.16 29.52
N PHE A 407 -2.49 -14.49 29.76
CA PHE A 407 -1.82 -15.60 29.08
C PHE A 407 -2.48 -16.94 29.42
N ALA A 408 -2.76 -17.18 30.70
CA ALA A 408 -3.43 -18.40 31.14
C ALA A 408 -4.85 -18.51 30.56
N LYS A 409 -5.62 -17.42 30.61
CA LYS A 409 -6.98 -17.32 30.04
C LYS A 409 -7.05 -17.74 28.57
N HIS A 410 -6.04 -17.38 27.79
CA HIS A 410 -5.99 -17.65 26.33
C HIS A 410 -5.05 -18.79 25.94
N ASN A 411 -4.61 -19.61 26.90
CA ASN A 411 -3.70 -20.74 26.69
C ASN A 411 -2.41 -20.33 25.92
N ILE A 412 -1.87 -19.16 26.25
CA ILE A 412 -0.62 -18.62 25.71
C ILE A 412 0.51 -19.03 26.64
N ASN A 413 1.53 -19.68 26.09
CA ASN A 413 2.67 -20.12 26.89
C ASN A 413 3.54 -18.92 27.27
N VAL A 414 3.79 -18.74 28.57
CA VAL A 414 4.66 -17.69 29.14
C VAL A 414 6.09 -17.74 28.57
N LYS A 415 6.55 -18.92 28.12
CA LYS A 415 7.81 -19.10 27.39
C LYS A 415 7.93 -18.15 26.19
N TYR A 416 6.82 -17.72 25.58
CA TYR A 416 6.85 -16.73 24.51
C TYR A 416 7.64 -15.45 24.87
N ILE A 417 7.58 -15.00 26.13
CA ILE A 417 8.33 -13.82 26.61
C ILE A 417 9.84 -14.07 26.50
N LEU A 418 10.30 -15.26 26.94
CA LEU A 418 11.70 -15.65 26.86
C LEU A 418 12.14 -15.87 25.41
N ASP A 419 11.31 -16.53 24.62
CA ASP A 419 11.54 -16.80 23.20
C ASP A 419 11.68 -15.49 22.40
N PHE A 420 10.83 -14.50 22.68
CA PHE A 420 10.91 -13.17 22.10
C PHE A 420 12.22 -12.46 22.49
N LYS A 421 12.54 -12.41 23.79
CA LYS A 421 13.81 -11.86 24.30
C LYS A 421 15.01 -12.47 23.59
N ASN A 422 15.07 -13.80 23.55
CA ASN A 422 16.18 -14.54 22.93
C ASN A 422 16.27 -14.28 21.42
N THR A 423 15.13 -14.19 20.74
CA THR A 423 15.09 -13.90 19.32
C THR A 423 15.57 -12.48 19.03
N ILE A 424 15.13 -11.48 19.80
CA ILE A 424 15.61 -10.10 19.69
C ILE A 424 17.12 -10.03 19.97
N TYR A 425 17.60 -10.65 21.05
CA TYR A 425 19.03 -10.70 21.38
C TYR A 425 19.86 -11.25 20.21
N ARG A 426 19.45 -12.40 19.64
CA ARG A 426 20.12 -13.00 18.47
C ARG A 426 20.08 -12.10 17.24
N GLN A 427 18.90 -11.58 16.88
CA GLN A 427 18.72 -10.75 15.68
C GLN A 427 19.42 -9.39 15.81
N SER A 428 19.59 -8.89 17.04
CA SER A 428 20.41 -7.72 17.35
C SER A 428 21.91 -8.00 17.44
N ARG A 429 22.40 -9.18 17.03
CA ARG A 429 23.80 -9.57 17.20
C ARG A 429 24.30 -9.39 18.63
N LYS A 430 23.47 -9.79 19.60
CA LYS A 430 23.74 -9.73 21.04
C LYS A 430 23.82 -8.33 21.64
N THR A 431 23.42 -7.27 20.92
CA THR A 431 23.50 -5.89 21.43
C THR A 431 22.27 -5.43 22.21
N LEU A 432 21.13 -6.13 22.09
CA LEU A 432 19.88 -5.79 22.77
C LEU A 432 19.42 -6.97 23.64
N ASN A 433 19.68 -6.88 24.94
CA ASN A 433 19.20 -7.85 25.92
C ASN A 433 18.03 -7.24 26.70
N LEU A 434 16.82 -7.74 26.47
CA LEU A 434 15.62 -7.19 27.09
C LEU A 434 15.51 -7.64 28.55
N ASP A 435 15.07 -6.73 29.42
CA ASP A 435 14.82 -7.05 30.82
C ASP A 435 13.47 -7.77 30.97
N ILE A 436 13.46 -8.84 31.77
CA ILE A 436 12.27 -9.63 32.12
C ILE A 436 12.13 -9.83 33.63
N SER A 437 12.89 -9.09 34.44
CA SER A 437 12.93 -9.18 35.90
C SER A 437 11.56 -9.06 36.57
N LYS A 438 10.64 -8.31 35.95
CA LYS A 438 9.26 -8.10 36.41
C LYS A 438 8.34 -9.31 36.20
N LEU A 439 8.79 -10.35 35.50
CA LEU A 439 8.00 -11.56 35.30
C LEU A 439 7.96 -12.39 36.58
N LYS A 440 6.75 -12.68 37.06
CA LYS A 440 6.53 -13.51 38.26
C LYS A 440 7.25 -14.87 38.14
N PRO A 441 8.18 -15.22 39.06
CA PRO A 441 8.99 -16.43 38.98
C PRO A 441 8.17 -17.72 38.90
N GLU A 442 7.03 -17.77 39.59
CA GLU A 442 6.10 -18.91 39.57
C GLU A 442 5.58 -19.23 38.16
N LEU A 443 5.44 -18.22 37.30
CA LEU A 443 4.98 -18.39 35.92
C LEU A 443 6.03 -19.06 35.02
N LEU A 444 7.31 -19.01 35.39
CA LEU A 444 8.39 -19.72 34.70
C LEU A 444 8.35 -21.23 35.01
N ASN A 445 7.91 -21.59 36.22
CA ASN A 445 7.96 -22.96 36.74
C ASN A 445 6.72 -23.80 36.36
N ILE A 446 5.56 -23.19 36.07
CA ILE A 446 4.32 -23.90 35.69
C ILE A 446 4.46 -24.77 34.43
N ASN A 447 5.43 -24.48 33.56
CA ASN A 447 5.70 -25.30 32.37
C ASN A 447 6.51 -26.58 32.63
N ASN A 448 7.15 -26.71 33.80
CA ASN A 448 7.88 -27.93 34.16
C ASN A 448 6.97 -28.99 34.80
N CYS A 449 5.83 -28.60 35.40
CA CYS A 449 4.90 -29.55 36.03
C CYS A 449 4.02 -30.33 35.04
N LYS A 450 3.85 -29.88 33.79
CA LYS A 450 3.10 -30.63 32.76
C LYS A 450 3.93 -31.65 31.98
N LYS A 451 5.20 -31.85 32.33
CA LYS A 451 6.05 -32.91 31.75
C LYS A 451 6.15 -34.15 32.64
N ASN A 452 5.66 -34.09 33.87
CA ASN A 452 5.71 -35.17 34.86
C ASN A 452 4.32 -35.60 35.36
N ALA A 453 3.27 -35.36 34.56
CA ALA A 453 1.91 -35.83 34.83
C ALA A 453 1.38 -36.61 33.63
#